data_AF-W0AFU5-F1
#
_entry.id   AF-W0AFU5-F1
#
_cell.length_a   1.000
_cell.length_b   1.000
_cell.length_c   1.000
_cell.angle_alpha   90.00
_cell.angle_beta   90.00
_cell.angle_gamma   90.00
#
_symmetry.space_group_name_H-M   'P 1'
#
loop_
_entity.id
_entity.type
_entity.pdbx_description
1 polymer ?
#
loop_
_entity_poly.entity_id
_entity_poly.type
_entity_poly.pdbx_seq_one_letter_code
_entity_poly.pdbx_strand_id
1 'polypeptide(L)'
;MTAFIDDHRDEYGVEPICRVLPIAPSPALARVGNFAAFLEQPFDDAISYAALRKAETVGRPIGSPEWLDDMEARTGLQLKPRKRGPKPKAV
;
A
#
# COMPACT_ATOMS: atom_id res chain seq x y z
N MET A 1 -21.02 18.06 5.41
CA MET A 1 -19.98 17.34 6.19
C MET A 1 -18.61 18.00 5.99
N THR A 2 -18.11 18.11 4.76
CA THR A 2 -16.82 18.75 4.43
C THR A 2 -16.79 20.26 4.71
N ALA A 3 -17.82 21.01 4.32
CA ALA A 3 -17.87 22.48 4.54
C ALA A 3 -17.76 22.89 6.02
N PHE A 4 -18.34 22.11 6.94
CA PHE A 4 -18.22 22.37 8.38
C PHE A 4 -16.79 22.18 8.90
N ILE A 5 -16.07 21.19 8.34
CA ILE A 5 -14.67 20.92 8.69
C ILE A 5 -13.76 22.02 8.15
N ASP A 6 -14.01 22.51 6.94
CA ASP A 6 -13.19 23.55 6.33
C ASP A 6 -13.39 24.90 7.05
N ASP A 7 -14.62 25.27 7.43
CA ASP A 7 -14.91 26.51 8.15
C ASP A 7 -14.28 26.60 9.56
N HIS A 8 -14.10 25.45 10.22
CA HIS A 8 -13.60 25.41 11.60
C HIS A 8 -12.14 24.92 11.69
N ARG A 9 -11.52 24.57 10.55
CA ARG A 9 -10.14 24.10 10.46
C ARG A 9 -9.15 25.13 10.98
N ASP A 10 -9.37 26.41 10.69
CA ASP A 10 -8.42 27.47 11.03
C ASP A 10 -8.50 27.87 12.51
N GLU A 11 -9.66 27.70 13.15
CA GLU A 11 -9.90 28.03 14.56
C GLU A 11 -9.42 26.92 15.50
N TYR A 12 -9.71 25.66 15.18
CA TYR A 12 -9.38 24.52 16.04
C TYR A 12 -8.15 23.73 15.56
N GLY A 13 -7.74 23.89 14.30
CA GLY A 13 -6.76 23.01 13.67
C GLY A 13 -7.33 21.62 13.36
N VAL A 14 -6.70 20.87 12.46
CA VAL A 14 -7.06 19.46 12.18
C VAL A 14 -6.50 18.48 13.23
N GLU A 15 -5.48 18.90 13.98
CA GLU A 15 -4.72 18.08 14.94
C GLU A 15 -5.55 17.61 16.17
N PRO A 16 -6.39 18.43 16.82
CA PRO A 16 -7.14 17.98 17.99
C PRO A 16 -8.18 16.90 17.65
N ILE A 17 -8.76 16.94 16.45
CA ILE A 17 -9.74 15.94 15.98
C ILE A 17 -9.05 14.62 15.63
N CYS A 18 -7.86 14.69 15.01
CA CYS A 18 -7.07 13.51 14.63
C CYS A 18 -6.44 12.80 15.83
N ARG A 19 -6.26 13.46 16.98
CA ARG A 19 -5.62 12.80 18.14
C ARG A 19 -6.54 11.85 18.91
N VAL A 20 -7.87 12.02 18.79
CA VAL A 20 -8.87 11.27 19.56
C VAL A 20 -9.62 10.22 18.72
N LEU A 21 -9.58 10.34 17.38
CA LEU A 21 -10.30 9.43 16.49
C LEU A 21 -9.47 8.18 16.14
N PRO A 22 -10.03 6.96 16.23
CA PRO A 22 -9.35 5.73 15.81
C PRO A 22 -8.99 5.71 14.31
N ILE A 23 -9.69 6.52 13.51
CA ILE A 23 -9.56 6.60 12.05
C ILE A 23 -8.70 7.80 11.59
N ALA A 24 -7.94 8.38 12.50
CA ALA A 24 -7.13 9.56 12.19
C ALA A 24 -6.15 9.29 11.04
N PRO A 25 -5.85 10.31 10.21
CA PRO A 25 -4.84 10.21 9.16
C PRO A 25 -3.41 10.15 9.71
N SER A 26 -3.20 10.39 11.01
CA SER A 26 -1.87 10.44 11.63
C SER A 26 -0.98 9.23 11.33
N PRO A 27 -1.47 7.97 11.34
CA PRO A 27 -0.66 6.81 10.93
C PRO A 27 -0.28 6.82 9.44
N ALA A 28 -1.11 7.40 8.57
CA ALA A 28 -0.78 7.54 7.15
C ALA A 28 0.26 8.65 6.96
N LEU A 29 0.03 9.82 7.57
CA LEU A 29 0.97 10.95 7.55
C LEU A 29 2.33 10.59 8.16
N ALA A 30 2.38 9.75 9.20
CA ALA A 30 3.64 9.26 9.77
C ALA A 30 4.45 8.40 8.79
N ARG A 31 3.80 7.74 7.83
CA ARG A 31 4.46 6.89 6.82
C ARG A 31 4.94 7.68 5.60
N VAL A 32 4.17 8.67 5.17
CA VAL A 32 4.38 9.37 3.88
C VAL A 32 4.80 10.83 4.04
N GLY A 33 4.73 11.38 5.25
CA GLY A 33 5.03 12.79 5.54
C GLY A 33 4.00 13.73 4.91
N ASN A 34 4.48 14.65 4.07
CA ASN A 34 3.61 15.53 3.31
C ASN A 34 2.88 14.73 2.22
N PHE A 35 1.63 14.39 2.49
CA PHE A 35 0.81 13.58 1.60
C PHE A 35 0.60 14.22 0.22
N ALA A 36 0.45 15.54 0.13
CA ALA A 36 0.31 16.21 -1.16
C ALA A 36 1.58 16.07 -2.01
N ALA A 37 2.74 16.33 -1.41
CA ALA A 37 4.03 16.15 -2.08
C ALA A 37 4.29 14.67 -2.44
N PHE A 38 3.81 13.73 -1.63
CA PHE A 38 3.89 12.30 -1.94
C PHE A 38 3.08 11.94 -3.20
N LEU A 39 1.88 12.47 -3.35
CA LEU A 39 1.04 12.23 -4.53
C LEU A 39 1.59 12.85 -5.81
N GLU A 40 2.40 13.91 -5.70
CA GLU A 40 3.05 14.55 -6.84
C GLU A 40 4.33 13.82 -7.30
N GLN A 41 4.78 12.78 -6.59
CA GLN A 41 5.97 12.03 -6.99
C GLN A 41 5.74 11.28 -8.31
N PRO A 42 6.75 11.20 -9.19
CA PRO A 42 6.64 10.45 -10.42
C PRO A 42 6.38 8.97 -10.11
N PHE A 43 5.25 8.46 -10.59
CA PHE A 43 4.88 7.05 -10.52
C PHE A 43 4.95 6.46 -11.93
N ASP A 44 5.56 5.28 -12.07
CA ASP A 44 5.55 4.55 -13.34
C ASP A 44 4.22 3.81 -13.48
N ASP A 45 3.21 4.55 -13.95
CA ASP A 45 1.84 4.06 -14.13
C ASP A 45 1.80 2.84 -15.06
N ALA A 46 2.58 2.82 -16.14
CA ALA A 46 2.49 1.79 -17.17
C ALA A 46 3.03 0.44 -16.69
N ILE A 47 4.19 0.42 -16.03
CA ILE A 47 4.82 -0.82 -15.56
C ILE A 47 4.19 -1.30 -14.25
N SER A 48 3.92 -0.37 -13.33
CA SER A 48 3.43 -0.71 -11.99
C SER A 48 1.97 -1.17 -12.02
N TYR A 49 1.11 -0.51 -12.81
CA TYR A 49 -0.31 -0.88 -12.89
C TYR A 49 -0.51 -2.20 -13.63
N ALA A 50 0.24 -2.45 -14.71
CA ALA A 50 0.18 -3.72 -15.43
C ALA A 50 0.58 -4.90 -14.53
N ALA A 51 1.61 -4.73 -13.72
CA ALA A 51 2.06 -5.74 -12.78
C ALA A 51 1.02 -5.98 -11.66
N LEU A 52 0.40 -4.92 -11.11
CA LEU A 52 -0.68 -5.02 -10.12
C LEU A 52 -1.89 -5.79 -10.68
N ARG A 53 -2.39 -5.41 -11.85
CA ARG A 53 -3.55 -6.06 -12.50
C ARG A 53 -3.28 -7.54 -12.80
N LYS A 54 -2.05 -7.88 -13.18
CA LYS A 54 -1.65 -9.29 -13.40
C LYS A 54 -1.65 -10.09 -12.09
N ALA A 55 -1.28 -9.47 -10.97
CA ALA A 55 -1.18 -10.11 -9.67
C ALA A 55 -2.56 -10.31 -8.98
N GLU A 56 -3.56 -9.49 -9.30
CA GLU A 56 -4.94 -9.60 -8.73
C GLU A 56 -5.54 -11.00 -8.86
N THR A 57 -5.21 -11.72 -9.94
CA THR A 57 -5.76 -13.05 -10.21
C THR A 57 -5.02 -14.19 -9.51
N VAL A 58 -3.79 -13.94 -9.05
CA VAL A 58 -2.88 -14.99 -8.52
C VAL A 58 -2.85 -15.00 -6.99
N GLY A 59 -3.13 -13.85 -6.35
CA GLY A 59 -3.07 -13.70 -4.89
C GLY A 59 -1.64 -13.75 -4.32
N ARG A 60 -0.61 -13.72 -5.17
CA ARG A 60 0.80 -13.69 -4.77
C ARG A 60 1.23 -12.24 -4.49
N PRO A 61 2.08 -11.99 -3.48
CA PRO A 61 2.68 -10.67 -3.27
C PRO A 61 3.45 -10.20 -4.51
N ILE A 62 3.37 -8.90 -4.76
CA ILE A 62 4.07 -8.19 -5.84
C ILE A 62 5.09 -7.23 -5.24
N GLY A 63 6.29 -7.20 -5.80
CA GLY A 63 7.36 -6.30 -5.40
C GLY A 63 8.65 -6.61 -6.12
N SER A 64 9.69 -5.81 -5.87
CA SER A 64 11.02 -6.10 -6.39
C SER A 64 11.57 -7.40 -5.78
N PRO A 65 12.56 -8.06 -6.42
CA PRO A 65 13.19 -9.26 -5.87
C PRO A 65 13.73 -9.07 -4.45
N GLU A 66 14.34 -7.90 -4.19
CA GLU A 66 14.93 -7.53 -2.90
C GLU A 66 13.84 -7.34 -1.84
N TRP A 67 12.71 -6.72 -2.21
CA TRP A 67 11.57 -6.59 -1.31
C TRP A 67 10.98 -7.95 -0.94
N LEU A 68 10.88 -8.86 -1.92
CA LEU A 68 10.40 -10.22 -1.64
C LEU A 68 11.35 -10.98 -0.70
N ASP A 69 12.67 -10.81 -0.84
CA ASP A 69 13.64 -11.38 0.11
C ASP A 69 13.44 -10.85 1.54
N ASP A 70 13.29 -9.53 1.71
CA ASP A 70 13.00 -8.92 3.02
C ASP A 70 11.71 -9.48 3.63
N MET A 71 10.67 -9.62 2.83
CA MET A 71 9.38 -10.14 3.29
C MET A 71 9.43 -11.62 3.66
N GLU A 72 10.13 -12.46 2.91
CA GLU A 72 10.35 -13.87 3.28
C GLU A 72 11.13 -13.96 4.60
N ALA A 73 12.17 -13.13 4.78
CA ALA A 73 12.95 -13.10 6.02
C ALA A 73 12.12 -12.66 7.23
N ARG A 74 11.27 -11.64 7.08
CA ARG A 74 10.45 -11.09 8.17
C ARG A 74 9.27 -11.99 8.56
N THR A 75 8.71 -12.70 7.60
CA THR A 75 7.48 -13.49 7.81
C THR A 75 7.78 -14.98 8.02
N GLY A 76 8.94 -15.47 7.58
CA GLY A 76 9.25 -16.91 7.52
C GLY A 76 8.42 -17.66 6.46
N LEU A 77 7.63 -16.96 5.65
CA LEU A 77 6.80 -17.53 4.60
C LEU A 77 7.54 -17.55 3.27
N GLN A 78 7.24 -18.53 2.42
CA GLN A 78 7.71 -18.56 1.03
C GLN A 78 6.75 -17.75 0.14
N LEU A 79 7.19 -16.57 -0.28
CA LEU A 79 6.44 -15.63 -1.09
C LEU A 79 6.79 -15.76 -2.58
N LYS A 80 8.07 -16.00 -2.89
CA LYS A 80 8.57 -16.10 -4.27
C LYS A 80 7.94 -17.29 -5.03
N PRO A 81 7.65 -17.14 -6.33
CA PRO A 81 7.18 -18.25 -7.15
C PRO A 81 8.19 -19.40 -7.20
N ARG A 82 7.70 -20.64 -7.06
CA ARG A 82 8.51 -21.85 -7.20
C ARG A 82 8.32 -22.47 -8.57
N LYS A 83 9.24 -23.39 -8.92
CA LYS A 83 9.10 -24.24 -10.09
C LYS A 83 7.72 -24.89 -10.10
N ARG A 84 7.00 -24.74 -11.21
CA ARG A 84 5.68 -25.35 -11.40
C ARG A 84 5.77 -26.86 -11.16
N GLY A 85 4.76 -27.42 -10.50
CA GLY A 85 4.67 -28.85 -10.29
C GLY A 85 4.59 -29.63 -11.62
N PRO A 86 4.85 -30.94 -11.60
CA PRO A 86 4.69 -31.81 -12.77
C PRO A 86 3.27 -31.70 -13.34
N LYS A 87 3.14 -31.84 -14.66
CA LYS A 87 1.82 -31.91 -15.29
C LYS A 87 1.07 -33.13 -14.74
N PRO A 88 -0.20 -32.99 -14.31
CA PRO A 88 -0.98 -34.14 -13.89
C PRO A 88 -1.07 -35.16 -15.03
N LYS A 89 -1.01 -36.46 -14.71
CA LYS A 89 -1.33 -37.52 -15.68
C LYS A 89 -2.79 -37.35 -16.09
N ALA A 90 -3.08 -37.47 -17.39
CA ALA A 90 -4.46 -37.46 -17.85
C ALA A 90 -5.22 -38.59 -17.14
N VAL A 91 -6.36 -38.24 -16.55
CA VAL A 91 -7.35 -39.20 -16.03
C VAL A 91 -8.19 -39.68 -17.20
#